data_AF-A0A915ZUR5-F1
#
_entry.id   AF-A0A915ZUR5-F1
#
_cell.length_a   1.000
_cell.length_b   1.000
_cell.length_c   1.000
_cell.angle_alpha   90.00
_cell.angle_beta   90.00
_cell.angle_gamma   90.00
#
_symmetry.space_group_name_H-M   'P 1'
#
loop_
_entity.id
_entity.type
_entity.pdbx_description
1 polymer ?
#
loop_
_entity_poly.entity_id
_entity_poly.type
_entity_poly.pdbx_seq_one_letter_code
_entity_poly.pdbx_strand_id
1 'polypeptide(L)'
;MKEESNYPKSPFIKLFDEKKSFNYKIIKEGTYPPAEQLCYTQNPKHPIPHGYIVETQHTKKHIVECSIEYVEVKPLFRIRFGTNFSREVYSLETSTDAACKYYQVYLFLVWLIFSYHNTKCLNN
;
A
#
# COMPACT_ATOMS: atom_id res chain seq x y z
N MET A 1 7.61 -0.78 -16.96
CA MET A 1 6.41 -0.11 -16.41
C MET A 1 6.47 1.36 -16.83
N LYS A 2 5.40 1.90 -17.40
CA LYS A 2 5.30 3.31 -17.83
C LYS A 2 4.47 4.08 -16.82
N GLU A 3 4.76 5.36 -16.66
CA GLU A 3 4.00 6.30 -15.83
C GLU A 3 3.26 7.29 -16.72
N GLU A 4 2.00 7.54 -16.39
CA GLU A 4 1.17 8.62 -16.93
C GLU A 4 0.70 9.47 -15.75
N SER A 5 1.26 10.67 -15.62
CA SER A 5 0.94 11.63 -14.56
C SER A 5 1.17 13.07 -15.01
N ASN A 6 0.42 14.01 -14.40
CA ASN A 6 0.62 15.45 -14.53
C ASN A 6 1.00 16.07 -13.17
N TYR A 7 1.64 15.28 -12.31
CA TYR A 7 2.02 15.71 -10.96
C TYR A 7 3.07 16.85 -11.03
N PRO A 8 2.99 17.90 -10.19
CA PRO A 8 2.08 18.08 -9.04
C PRO A 8 0.71 18.73 -9.36
N LYS A 9 0.37 19.01 -10.62
CA LYS A 9 -0.94 19.63 -10.96
C LYS A 9 -2.13 18.71 -10.66
N SER A 10 -1.91 17.39 -10.77
CA SER A 10 -2.87 16.35 -10.44
C SER A 10 -2.24 15.36 -9.45
N PRO A 11 -2.96 14.98 -8.37
CA PRO A 11 -2.47 13.97 -7.42
C PRO A 11 -2.61 12.53 -7.94
N PHE A 12 -3.20 12.35 -9.12
CA PHE A 12 -3.43 11.04 -9.73
C PHE A 12 -2.24 10.63 -10.58
N ILE A 13 -1.72 9.44 -10.30
CA ILE A 13 -0.61 8.81 -11.03
C ILE A 13 -1.09 7.44 -11.49
N LYS A 14 -0.87 7.13 -12.76
CA LYS A 14 -1.17 5.81 -13.32
C LYS A 14 0.10 5.13 -13.75
N LEU A 15 0.39 3.97 -13.17
CA LEU A 15 1.49 3.11 -13.59
C LEU A 15 0.94 1.90 -14.34
N PHE A 16 1.45 1.62 -15.53
CA PHE A 16 0.95 0.50 -16.32
C PHE A 16 2.04 -0.15 -17.18
N ASP A 17 1.78 -1.39 -17.55
CA ASP A 17 2.47 -2.11 -18.62
C ASP A 17 1.42 -2.85 -19.48
N GLU A 18 1.85 -3.76 -20.34
CA GLU A 18 0.94 -4.52 -21.22
C GLU A 18 -0.04 -5.43 -20.46
N LYS A 19 0.26 -5.78 -19.19
CA LYS A 19 -0.48 -6.78 -18.41
C LYS A 19 -1.21 -6.19 -17.21
N LYS A 20 -0.71 -5.10 -16.64
CA LYS A 20 -1.15 -4.57 -15.34
C LYS A 20 -1.25 -3.06 -15.38
N SER A 21 -2.18 -2.53 -14.59
CA SER A 21 -2.34 -1.11 -14.35
C SER A 21 -2.63 -0.85 -12.88
N PHE A 22 -2.01 0.16 -12.32
CA PHE A 22 -2.14 0.59 -10.94
C PHE A 22 -2.45 2.08 -10.94
N ASN A 23 -3.50 2.47 -10.23
CA ASN A 23 -3.85 3.87 -10.02
C ASN A 23 -3.46 4.26 -8.61
N TYR A 24 -2.79 5.40 -8.48
CA TYR A 24 -2.38 6.00 -7.23
C TYR A 24 -3.02 7.37 -7.12
N LYS A 25 -3.45 7.72 -5.92
CA LYS A 25 -3.89 9.06 -5.58
C LYS A 25 -3.11 9.52 -4.36
N ILE A 26 -2.25 10.51 -4.54
CA ILE A 26 -1.51 11.13 -3.44
C ILE A 26 -2.53 11.90 -2.58
N ILE A 27 -2.69 11.48 -1.33
CA ILE A 27 -3.58 12.13 -0.35
C ILE A 27 -2.80 13.18 0.43
N LYS A 28 -1.56 12.85 0.80
CA LYS A 28 -0.65 13.74 1.54
C LYS A 28 0.79 13.45 1.13
N GLU A 29 1.55 14.50 0.81
CA GLU A 29 2.95 14.39 0.36
C GLU A 29 3.94 14.16 1.52
N GLY A 30 3.58 14.60 2.73
CA GLY A 30 4.46 14.52 3.88
C GLY A 30 5.60 15.54 3.83
N THR A 31 6.58 15.36 4.71
CA THR A 31 7.78 16.21 4.83
C THR A 31 9.01 15.34 5.03
N TYR A 32 10.17 15.75 4.53
CA TYR A 32 11.41 15.02 4.78
C TYR A 32 11.92 15.28 6.20
N PRO A 33 12.27 14.23 6.97
CA PRO A 33 12.96 14.39 8.25
C PRO A 33 14.31 15.11 8.11
N PRO A 34 14.89 15.57 9.23
CA PRO A 34 16.27 16.07 9.25
C PRO A 34 17.25 15.04 8.67
N ALA A 35 18.35 15.53 8.08
CA ALA A 35 19.30 14.69 7.34
C ALA A 35 19.85 13.49 8.14
N GLU A 36 20.01 13.65 9.46
CA GLU A 36 20.48 12.61 10.39
C GLU A 36 19.53 11.40 10.51
N GLN A 37 18.25 11.60 10.16
CA GLN A 37 17.18 10.61 10.28
C GLN A 37 16.61 10.19 8.92
N LEU A 38 17.12 10.77 7.83
CA LEU A 38 16.56 10.60 6.50
C LEU A 38 16.91 9.21 5.94
N CYS A 39 15.88 8.41 5.69
CA CYS A 39 16.01 7.11 5.04
C CYS A 39 15.82 7.22 3.53
N TYR A 40 16.37 6.26 2.77
CA TYR A 40 16.33 6.25 1.31
C TYR A 40 15.83 4.91 0.77
N THR A 41 15.18 4.95 -0.39
CA THR A 41 14.91 3.74 -1.19
C THR A 41 16.22 3.14 -1.71
N GLN A 42 16.23 1.84 -2.00
CA GLN A 42 17.45 1.14 -2.41
C GLN A 42 17.95 1.61 -3.79
N ASN A 43 17.12 1.52 -4.83
CA ASN A 43 17.48 1.89 -6.21
C ASN A 43 16.23 2.24 -7.05
N PRO A 44 16.18 3.41 -7.71
CA PRO A 44 17.01 4.59 -7.46
C PRO A 44 16.89 5.07 -6.01
N LYS A 45 17.90 5.79 -5.52
CA LYS A 45 17.90 6.36 -4.16
C LYS A 45 17.04 7.62 -4.11
N HIS A 46 15.88 7.52 -3.49
CA HIS A 46 14.96 8.62 -3.22
C HIS A 46 14.76 8.76 -1.71
N PRO A 47 14.74 10.00 -1.19
CA PRO A 47 14.46 10.24 0.22
C PRO A 47 13.04 9.78 0.56
N ILE A 48 12.87 9.17 1.72
CA ILE A 48 11.58 8.67 2.19
C ILE A 48 10.90 9.76 3.03
N PRO A 49 9.73 10.27 2.61
CA PRO A 49 8.99 11.30 3.36
C PRO A 49 8.32 10.74 4.62
N HIS A 50 8.21 11.60 5.64
CA HIS A 50 7.37 11.38 6.83
C HIS A 50 5.95 11.89 6.59
N GLY A 51 4.95 11.10 6.96
CA GLY A 51 3.54 11.47 6.85
C GLY A 51 3.00 11.43 5.43
N TYR A 52 3.67 10.69 4.54
CA TYR A 52 3.19 10.44 3.18
C TYR A 52 2.03 9.47 3.21
N ILE A 53 0.95 9.79 2.50
CA ILE A 53 -0.26 8.98 2.41
C ILE A 53 -0.69 8.90 0.95
N VAL A 54 -0.86 7.68 0.46
CA VAL A 54 -1.30 7.39 -0.89
C VAL A 54 -2.40 6.35 -0.87
N GLU A 55 -3.46 6.60 -1.62
CA GLU A 55 -4.47 5.59 -1.91
C GLU A 55 -4.06 4.87 -3.19
N THR A 56 -4.08 3.54 -3.14
CA THR A 56 -3.73 2.69 -4.30
C THR A 56 -4.91 1.82 -4.68
N GLN A 57 -5.15 1.74 -5.99
CA GLN A 57 -6.23 0.96 -6.56
C GLN A 57 -5.66 0.04 -7.66
N HIS A 58 -5.67 -1.26 -7.36
CA HIS A 58 -5.28 -2.30 -8.33
C HIS A 58 -6.48 -2.81 -9.14
N THR A 59 -7.66 -2.85 -8.53
CA THR A 59 -8.94 -3.17 -9.20
C THR A 59 -10.08 -2.38 -8.54
N LYS A 60 -11.27 -2.32 -9.16
CA LYS A 60 -12.45 -1.64 -8.56
C LYS A 60 -12.78 -2.10 -7.13
N LYS A 61 -12.36 -3.31 -6.74
CA LYS A 61 -12.65 -3.92 -5.43
C LYS A 61 -11.50 -3.83 -4.42
N HIS A 62 -10.30 -3.42 -4.86
CA HIS A 62 -9.10 -3.42 -4.02
C HIS A 62 -8.53 -2.02 -3.96
N ILE A 63 -9.02 -1.28 -2.96
CA ILE A 63 -8.54 0.04 -2.59
C ILE A 63 -7.87 -0.11 -1.23
N VAL A 64 -6.62 0.34 -1.14
CA VAL A 64 -5.86 0.35 0.11
C VAL A 64 -5.20 1.70 0.30
N GLU A 65 -5.10 2.14 1.55
CA GLU A 65 -4.37 3.34 1.95
C GLU A 65 -3.00 2.91 2.45
N CYS A 66 -1.94 3.37 1.80
CA CYS A 66 -0.57 3.19 2.24
C CYS A 66 -0.09 4.47 2.89
N SER A 67 0.57 4.37 4.04
CA SER A 67 1.18 5.51 4.72
C SER A 67 2.58 5.20 5.24
N ILE A 68 3.39 6.25 5.34
CA ILE A 68 4.73 6.21 5.88
C ILE A 68 4.80 7.17 7.06
N GLU A 69 5.08 6.64 8.24
CA GLU A 69 5.30 7.42 9.46
C GLU A 69 6.72 7.15 9.95
N TYR A 70 7.43 8.14 10.50
CA TYR A 70 8.72 7.91 11.14
C TYR A 70 8.49 7.74 12.64
N VAL A 71 8.98 6.63 13.18
CA VAL A 71 8.95 6.30 14.61
C VAL A 71 10.40 6.08 15.04
N GLU A 72 10.88 6.85 16.02
CA GLU A 72 12.23 6.72 16.58
C GLU A 72 13.31 6.60 15.49
N VAL A 73 13.27 7.49 14.48
CA VAL A 73 14.19 7.57 13.32
C VAL A 73 14.04 6.51 12.22
N LYS A 74 13.06 5.60 12.29
CA LYS A 74 12.80 4.60 11.23
C LYS A 74 11.44 4.78 10.56
N PRO A 75 11.34 4.57 9.23
CA PRO A 75 10.05 4.57 8.56
C PRO A 75 9.24 3.31 8.89
N LEU A 76 8.06 3.51 9.44
CA LEU A 76 6.99 2.55 9.57
C LEU A 76 6.10 2.64 8.32
N PHE A 77 6.03 1.53 7.59
CA PHE A 77 5.18 1.37 6.42
C PHE A 77 3.87 0.72 6.85
N ARG A 78 2.75 1.45 6.74
CA ARG A 78 1.41 0.97 7.12
C ARG A 78 0.53 0.83 5.88
N ILE A 79 -0.25 -0.25 5.83
CA ILE A 79 -1.29 -0.48 4.81
C ILE A 79 -2.62 -0.67 5.52
N ARG A 80 -3.60 0.18 5.23
CA ARG A 80 -4.96 0.08 5.74
C ARG A 80 -5.91 -0.35 4.63
N PHE A 81 -6.85 -1.23 4.95
CA PHE A 81 -7.72 -1.89 3.99
C PHE A 81 -9.03 -2.38 4.64
N GLY A 82 -9.93 -2.93 3.82
CA GLY A 82 -11.26 -3.36 4.24
C GLY A 82 -12.26 -2.20 4.32
N THR A 83 -13.49 -2.49 4.75
CA THR A 83 -14.56 -1.49 4.85
C THR A 83 -14.11 -0.33 5.74
N ASN A 84 -14.14 0.89 5.19
CA ASN A 84 -13.71 2.13 5.86
C ASN A 84 -12.29 2.05 6.46
N PHE A 85 -11.37 1.29 5.84
CA PHE A 85 -9.99 1.16 6.32
C PHE A 85 -9.88 0.67 7.77
N SER A 86 -10.77 -0.25 8.16
CA SER A 86 -10.89 -0.82 9.51
C SER A 86 -9.80 -1.83 9.85
N ARG A 87 -9.06 -2.34 8.86
CA ARG A 87 -7.97 -3.30 9.06
C ARG A 87 -6.66 -2.67 8.66
N GLU A 88 -5.59 -3.10 9.31
CA GLU A 88 -4.25 -2.63 9.03
C GLU A 88 -3.19 -3.70 9.19
N VAL A 89 -2.10 -3.53 8.45
CA VAL A 89 -0.82 -4.21 8.67
C VAL A 89 0.28 -3.18 8.60
N TYR A 90 1.41 -3.45 9.25
CA TYR A 90 2.57 -2.57 9.18
C TYR A 90 3.89 -3.35 9.21
N SER A 91 4.94 -2.66 8.77
CA SER A 91 6.32 -3.12 8.85
C SER A 91 7.25 -1.97 9.21
N LEU A 92 8.21 -2.25 10.08
CA LEU A 92 9.36 -1.36 10.37
C LEU A 92 10.58 -1.68 9.49
N GLU A 93 10.51 -2.75 8.68
CA GLU A 93 11.64 -3.18 7.87
C GLU A 93 11.57 -2.58 6.46
N THR A 94 10.51 -2.89 5.71
CA THR A 94 10.35 -2.43 4.33
C THR A 94 8.89 -2.32 3.92
N SER A 95 8.62 -1.51 2.89
CA SER A 95 7.32 -1.46 2.24
C SER A 95 6.93 -2.81 1.62
N THR A 96 7.90 -3.57 1.11
CA THR A 96 7.69 -4.92 0.57
C THR A 96 7.18 -5.89 1.64
N ASP A 97 7.77 -5.88 2.84
CA ASP A 97 7.30 -6.72 3.95
C ASP A 97 5.86 -6.36 4.38
N ALA A 98 5.54 -5.06 4.48
CA ALA A 98 4.17 -4.62 4.74
C ALA A 98 3.19 -5.12 3.65
N ALA A 99 3.59 -5.06 2.38
CA ALA A 99 2.79 -5.57 1.28
C ALA A 99 2.63 -7.10 1.34
N CYS A 100 3.69 -7.85 1.67
CA CYS A 100 3.63 -9.30 1.85
C CYS A 100 2.64 -9.68 2.98
N LYS A 101 2.69 -9.01 4.13
CA LYS A 101 1.73 -9.19 5.22
C LYS A 101 0.29 -8.92 4.78
N TYR A 102 0.07 -7.84 4.02
CA TYR A 102 -1.25 -7.55 3.45
C TYR A 102 -1.75 -8.68 2.54
N TYR A 103 -0.91 -9.16 1.62
CA TYR A 103 -1.28 -10.25 0.71
C TYR A 103 -1.55 -11.56 1.46
N GLN A 104 -0.79 -11.87 2.51
CA GLN A 104 -1.04 -13.04 3.35
C GLN A 104 -2.42 -12.97 4.01
N VAL A 105 -2.77 -11.83 4.62
CA VAL A 105 -4.10 -11.64 5.23
C VAL A 105 -5.20 -11.71 4.17
N TYR A 106 -5.00 -11.09 3.01
CA TYR A 106 -5.96 -11.13 1.91
C TYR A 106 -6.21 -12.56 1.41
N LEU A 107 -5.16 -13.33 1.14
CA LEU A 107 -5.28 -14.72 0.69
C LEU A 107 -5.96 -15.61 1.74
N PHE A 108 -5.62 -15.43 3.02
CA PHE A 108 -6.25 -16.16 4.11
C PHE A 108 -7.76 -15.90 4.22
N LEU A 109 -8.19 -14.64 4.05
CA LEU A 109 -9.60 -14.28 4.04
C LEU A 109 -10.35 -14.88 2.85
N VAL A 110 -9.76 -14.86 1.66
CA VAL A 110 -10.33 -15.50 0.47
C VAL A 110 -10.49 -17.00 0.70
N TRP A 111 -9.47 -17.65 1.26
CA TRP A 111 -9.51 -19.07 1.59
C TRP A 111 -10.60 -19.40 2.63
N LEU A 112 -10.71 -18.61 3.70
CA LEU A 112 -11.79 -18.76 4.69
C LEU A 112 -13.18 -18.64 4.06
N ILE A 113 -13.38 -17.66 3.17
CA ILE A 113 -14.67 -17.49 2.48
C ILE A 113 -14.96 -18.69 1.58
N PHE A 114 -13.97 -19.20 0.86
CA PHE A 114 -14.10 -20.39 0.02
C PHE A 114 -14.41 -21.65 0.86
N SER A 115 -13.70 -21.87 1.95
CA SER A 115 -13.94 -22.98 2.88
C SER A 115 -15.33 -22.88 3.52
N TYR A 116 -15.76 -21.68 3.89
CA TYR A 116 -17.11 -21.43 4.44
C TYR A 116 -18.22 -21.68 3.40
N HIS A 117 -18.01 -21.32 2.13
CA HIS A 117 -18.98 -21.61 1.06
C HIS A 117 -19.02 -23.10 0.71
N ASN A 118 -17.87 -23.78 0.64
CA ASN A 118 -17.81 -25.23 0.38
C ASN A 118 -18.46 -26.06 1.50
N THR A 119 -18.27 -25.67 2.76
CA THR A 119 -18.90 -26.35 3.90
C THR A 119 -20.42 -26.16 3.96
N LYS A 120 -20.96 -25.06 3.43
CA LYS A 120 -22.42 -24.89 3.26
C LYS A 120 -22.99 -25.75 2.14
N CYS A 121 -22.26 -25.94 1.04
CA CYS A 121 -22.71 -26.80 -0.06
C CYS A 121 -22.70 -28.29 0.30
N LEU A 122 -21.86 -28.72 1.25
CA LEU A 122 -21.81 -30.12 1.72
C LEU A 122 -22.87 -30.47 2.78
N ASN A 123 -23.51 -29.47 3.37
CA ASN A 123 -24.53 -29.63 4.42
C ASN A 123 -25.98 -29.43 3.90
N ASN A 124 -26.18 -29.50 2.58
CA ASN A 124 -27.50 -29.44 1.92
C ASN A 124 -27.80 -30.75 1.18
#